data_AF-A0A379UNZ5-F1
#
_entry.id   AF-A0A379UNZ5-F1
#
_cell.length_a   1.000
_cell.length_b   1.000
_cell.length_c   1.000
_cell.angle_alpha   90.00
_cell.angle_beta   90.00
_cell.angle_gamma   90.00
#
_symmetry.space_group_name_H-M   'P 1'
#
loop_
_entity.id
_entity.type
_entity.pdbx_description
1 polymer ?
#
loop_
_entity_poly.entity_id
_entity_poly.type
_entity_poly.pdbx_seq_one_letter_code
_entity_poly.pdbx_strand_id
1 'polypeptide(L)'
;MAATKRCKALGARLSIQLDAVMVNDATSIDLLDGTLHAEHRMYGGLAFGKEKLNSPQAIITLAPGVLEPAAPLPGHTCPQTTLAYIAPRHEVLCQQRRAKSLSSVDLSKAKRVIGVGRGLAAQSDLDMVHKLATVLGAEVGCSRPLRKVKTGWNASVILAYPAFC
;
A
#
# COMPACT_ATOMS: atom_id res chain seq x y z
N MET A 1 10.41 -4.97 7.58
CA MET A 1 9.76 -5.60 6.40
C MET A 1 8.98 -4.55 5.61
N ALA A 2 8.74 -4.73 4.31
CA ALA A 2 7.87 -3.81 3.55
C ALA A 2 6.38 -4.03 3.92
N ALA A 3 5.58 -2.96 4.03
CA ALA A 3 4.14 -3.03 4.34
C ALA A 3 3.26 -3.53 3.17
N THR A 4 3.68 -4.59 2.49
CA THR A 4 2.86 -5.25 1.46
C THR A 4 1.82 -6.16 2.10
N LYS A 5 0.73 -6.48 1.38
CA LYS A 5 -0.30 -7.43 1.85
C LYS A 5 0.28 -8.78 2.29
N ARG A 6 1.31 -9.26 1.58
CA ARG A 6 1.97 -10.53 1.88
C ARG A 6 2.78 -10.44 3.17
N CYS A 7 3.62 -9.40 3.28
CA CYS A 7 4.48 -9.22 4.45
C CYS A 7 3.68 -8.93 5.73
N LYS A 8 2.56 -8.20 5.65
CA LYS A 8 1.66 -8.00 6.80
C LYS A 8 1.07 -9.32 7.29
N ALA A 9 0.57 -10.15 6.37
CA ALA A 9 0.03 -11.47 6.71
C ALA A 9 1.09 -12.42 7.27
N LEU A 10 2.28 -12.44 6.68
CA LEU A 10 3.40 -13.25 7.16
C LEU A 10 3.92 -12.77 8.52
N GLY A 11 4.12 -11.46 8.68
CA GLY A 11 4.60 -10.85 9.91
C GLY A 11 3.68 -11.13 11.09
N ALA A 12 2.36 -11.04 10.90
CA ALA A 12 1.38 -11.36 11.94
C ALA A 12 1.39 -12.85 12.35
N ARG A 13 1.71 -13.77 11.43
CA ARG A 13 1.86 -15.20 11.79
C ARG A 13 3.18 -15.46 12.50
N LEU A 14 4.26 -14.84 12.04
CA LEU A 14 5.58 -14.97 12.64
C LEU A 14 5.63 -14.37 14.04
N SER A 15 4.92 -13.26 14.29
CA SER A 15 4.89 -12.63 15.60
C SER A 15 4.33 -13.55 16.67
N ILE A 16 3.28 -14.31 16.35
CA ILE A 16 2.71 -15.32 17.25
C ILE A 16 3.68 -16.49 17.47
N GLN A 17 4.34 -16.97 16.41
CA GLN A 17 5.26 -18.11 16.52
C GLN A 17 6.54 -17.80 17.30
N LEU A 18 7.01 -16.56 17.22
CA LEU A 18 8.25 -16.09 17.85
C LEU A 18 8.01 -15.36 19.18
N ASP A 19 6.75 -15.26 19.63
CA ASP A 19 6.34 -14.41 20.77
C ASP A 19 6.94 -13.00 20.69
N ALA A 20 6.88 -12.41 19.49
CA ALA A 20 7.50 -11.14 19.15
C ALA A 20 6.44 -10.05 18.98
N VAL A 21 6.80 -8.81 19.34
CA VAL A 21 5.92 -7.66 19.12
C VAL A 21 5.87 -7.33 17.63
N MET A 22 4.68 -6.95 17.14
CA MET A 22 4.48 -6.59 15.73
C MET A 22 3.90 -5.18 15.61
N VAL A 23 4.54 -4.34 14.79
CA VAL A 23 4.04 -3.00 14.44
C VAL A 23 3.78 -2.93 12.95
N ASN A 24 2.56 -2.52 12.61
CA ASN A 24 2.12 -2.39 11.23
C ASN A 24 2.19 -0.94 10.74
N ASP A 25 2.56 -0.76 9.47
CA ASP A 25 2.65 0.53 8.78
C ASP A 25 3.43 1.62 9.55
N ALA A 26 4.58 1.25 10.13
CA ALA A 26 5.43 2.19 10.85
C ALA A 26 5.94 3.31 9.92
N THR A 27 5.77 4.55 10.36
CA THR A 27 6.24 5.78 9.70
C THR A 27 7.61 6.22 10.17
N SER A 28 8.03 5.82 11.37
CA SER A 28 9.41 6.03 11.84
C SER A 28 9.76 4.97 12.87
N ILE A 29 11.07 4.76 13.06
CA ILE A 29 11.63 3.87 14.07
C ILE A 29 12.79 4.61 14.70
N ASP A 30 12.75 4.80 16.02
CA ASP A 30 13.79 5.45 16.80
C ASP A 30 14.32 4.50 17.86
N LEU A 31 15.63 4.58 18.15
CA LEU A 31 16.23 3.91 19.30
C LEU A 31 16.54 4.98 20.36
N LEU A 32 15.80 4.95 21.47
CA LEU A 32 15.93 5.90 22.58
C LEU A 32 16.29 5.13 23.85
N ASP A 33 17.41 5.47 24.49
CA ASP A 33 17.88 4.85 25.73
C ASP A 33 17.96 3.31 25.66
N GLY A 34 18.38 2.79 24.50
CA GLY A 34 18.46 1.34 24.25
C GLY A 34 17.11 0.66 24.04
N THR A 35 16.01 1.41 24.00
CA THR A 35 14.65 0.89 23.75
C THR A 35 14.15 1.33 22.38
N LEU A 36 13.52 0.40 21.66
CA LEU A 36 13.03 0.65 20.30
C LEU A 36 11.63 1.27 20.39
N HIS A 37 11.44 2.39 19.69
CA HIS A 37 10.14 3.06 19.57
C HIS A 37 9.75 3.07 18.10
N ALA A 38 8.50 2.71 17.83
CA ALA A 38 7.94 2.80 16.49
C ALA A 38 6.78 3.79 16.49
N GLU A 39 6.72 4.64 15.48
CA GLU A 39 5.59 5.51 15.25
C GLU A 39 4.76 4.98 14.08
N HIS A 40 3.44 5.05 14.19
CA HIS A 40 2.54 4.76 13.09
C HIS A 40 1.29 5.62 13.13
N ARG A 41 0.55 5.66 12.01
CA ARG A 41 -0.67 6.46 11.88
C ARG A 41 -1.88 5.74 12.49
N MET A 42 -2.59 6.43 13.36
CA MET A 42 -3.84 5.96 13.97
C MET A 42 -5.05 6.77 13.46
N TYR A 43 -6.26 6.26 13.72
CA TYR A 43 -7.53 6.93 13.39
C TYR A 43 -7.66 7.40 11.93
N GLY A 44 -7.19 6.59 10.98
CA GLY A 44 -7.24 6.94 9.55
C GLY A 44 -6.26 8.06 9.15
N GLY A 45 -5.23 8.32 9.96
CA GLY A 45 -4.22 9.35 9.70
C GLY A 45 -4.42 10.66 10.46
N LEU A 46 -5.36 10.71 11.42
CA LEU A 46 -5.60 11.90 12.24
C LEU A 46 -4.61 12.06 13.39
N ALA A 47 -3.99 10.96 13.83
CA ALA A 47 -3.02 10.98 14.91
C ALA A 47 -1.82 10.08 14.60
N PHE A 48 -0.72 10.34 15.30
CA PHE A 48 0.46 9.49 15.34
C PHE A 48 0.51 8.83 16.71
N GLY A 49 0.59 7.50 16.72
CA GLY A 49 0.84 6.72 17.93
C GLY A 49 2.31 6.33 17.98
N LYS A 50 3.01 6.68 19.05
CA LYS A 50 4.39 6.28 19.31
C LYS A 50 4.40 5.22 20.41
N GLU A 51 4.85 4.02 20.07
CA GLU A 51 4.80 2.86 20.96
C GLU A 51 6.20 2.37 21.30
N LYS A 52 6.43 2.11 22.59
CA LYS A 52 7.66 1.50 23.10
C LYS A 52 7.60 -0.01 22.97
N LEU A 53 8.58 -0.60 22.30
CA LEU A 53 8.67 -2.04 22.07
C LEU A 53 9.51 -2.70 23.17
N ASN A 54 8.84 -3.38 24.09
CA ASN A 54 9.46 -4.03 25.26
C ASN A 54 9.69 -5.54 25.04
N SER A 55 10.23 -5.93 23.87
CA SER A 55 10.49 -7.33 23.53
C SER A 55 11.90 -7.50 22.97
N PRO A 56 12.57 -8.64 23.21
CA PRO A 56 13.87 -8.94 22.61
C PRO A 56 13.81 -9.02 21.07
N GLN A 57 12.64 -9.32 20.50
CA GLN A 57 12.43 -9.39 19.06
C GLN A 57 11.18 -8.59 18.66
N ALA A 58 11.30 -7.84 17.56
CA ALA A 58 10.22 -7.05 17.01
C ALA A 58 10.12 -7.23 15.48
N ILE A 59 8.90 -7.44 15.00
CA ILE A 59 8.58 -7.52 13.57
C ILE A 59 7.90 -6.22 13.16
N ILE A 60 8.61 -5.37 12.44
CA ILE A 60 8.09 -4.07 12.02
C ILE A 60 7.88 -4.08 10.51
N THR A 61 6.68 -3.69 10.06
CA THR A 61 6.43 -3.39 8.66
C THR A 61 6.47 -1.88 8.44
N LEU A 62 7.32 -1.40 7.54
CA LEU A 62 7.48 0.00 7.21
C LEU A 62 6.49 0.41 6.12
N ALA A 63 5.82 1.54 6.34
CA ALA A 63 4.98 2.14 5.32
C ALA A 63 5.80 2.47 4.05
N PRO A 64 5.20 2.32 2.85
CA PRO A 64 5.90 2.58 1.60
C PRO A 64 6.28 4.07 1.48
N GLY A 65 7.47 4.35 0.95
CA GLY A 65 7.96 5.72 0.74
C GLY A 65 8.43 6.45 2.00
N VAL A 66 8.58 5.75 3.12
CA VAL A 66 9.07 6.33 4.38
C VAL A 66 10.59 6.45 4.41
N LEU A 67 11.31 5.51 3.80
CA LEU A 67 12.76 5.49 3.75
C LEU A 67 13.23 5.63 2.31
N GLU A 68 14.29 6.42 2.13
CA GLU A 68 14.99 6.52 0.87
C GLU A 68 15.82 5.25 0.59
N PRO A 69 15.97 4.85 -0.69
CA PRO A 69 16.87 3.76 -1.05
C PRO A 69 18.29 4.04 -0.57
N ALA A 70 18.90 3.05 0.10
CA ALA A 70 20.30 3.15 0.50
C ALA A 70 21.21 3.26 -0.72
N ALA A 71 22.28 4.06 -0.60
CA ALA A 71 23.29 4.16 -1.64
C ALA A 71 23.94 2.78 -1.90
N PRO A 72 24.30 2.45 -3.15
CA PRO A 72 25.00 1.21 -3.46
C PRO A 72 26.32 1.14 -2.67
N LEU A 73 26.57 0.00 -2.04
CA LEU A 73 27.82 -0.30 -1.33
C LEU A 73 28.63 -1.30 -2.18
N PRO A 74 29.44 -0.82 -3.15
CA PRO A 74 30.27 -1.70 -3.96
C PRO A 74 31.28 -2.44 -3.08
N GLY A 75 31.38 -3.76 -3.26
CA GLY A 75 32.28 -4.62 -2.47
C GLY A 75 31.65 -5.24 -1.22
N HIS A 76 30.36 -5.04 -0.97
CA HIS A 76 29.67 -5.73 0.12
C HIS A 76 29.46 -7.22 -0.21
N THR A 77 30.24 -8.09 0.42
CA THR A 77 30.09 -9.54 0.30
C THR A 77 28.91 -10.02 1.14
N CYS A 78 27.85 -10.50 0.50
CA CYS A 78 26.68 -11.06 1.20
C CYS A 78 26.88 -12.57 1.41
N PRO A 79 27.00 -13.06 2.65
CA PRO A 79 27.13 -14.50 2.90
C PRO A 79 25.84 -15.21 2.48
N GLN A 80 25.96 -16.19 1.58
CA GLN A 80 24.85 -17.04 1.17
C GLN A 80 24.76 -18.24 2.10
N THR A 81 23.61 -18.45 2.70
CA THR A 81 23.33 -19.65 3.51
C THR A 81 22.25 -20.46 2.82
N THR A 82 22.54 -21.73 2.53
CA THR A 82 21.56 -22.67 2.01
C THR A 82 20.77 -23.26 3.18
N LEU A 83 19.45 -23.10 3.14
CA LEU A 83 18.54 -23.69 4.11
C LEU A 83 17.81 -24.88 3.48
N ALA A 84 17.61 -25.94 4.27
CA ALA A 84 16.80 -27.07 3.85
C ALA A 84 15.33 -26.65 3.70
N TYR A 85 14.69 -27.08 2.62
CA TYR A 85 13.27 -26.85 2.43
C TYR A 85 12.44 -27.70 3.40
N ILE A 86 11.54 -27.05 4.13
CA ILE A 86 10.59 -27.71 5.03
C ILE A 86 9.21 -27.64 4.38
N ALA A 87 8.65 -28.81 4.04
CA ALA A 87 7.33 -28.89 3.43
C ALA A 87 6.23 -28.37 4.41
N PRO A 88 5.34 -27.48 3.95
CA PRO A 88 4.25 -26.97 4.79
C PRO A 88 3.18 -28.06 5.00
N ARG A 89 2.55 -28.06 6.19
CA ARG A 89 1.43 -28.98 6.51
C ARG A 89 0.22 -28.80 5.58
N HIS A 90 0.00 -27.58 5.10
CA HIS A 90 -1.06 -27.25 4.15
C HIS A 90 -0.46 -26.44 3.01
N GLU A 91 -0.44 -27.02 1.82
CA GLU A 91 0.12 -26.39 0.63
C GLU A 91 -0.91 -25.47 -0.03
N VAL A 92 -0.46 -24.28 -0.44
CA VAL A 92 -1.28 -23.32 -1.20
C VAL A 92 -0.72 -23.21 -2.60
N LEU A 93 -1.47 -23.73 -3.58
CA LEU A 93 -1.10 -23.71 -4.99
C LEU A 93 -1.74 -22.50 -5.70
N CYS A 94 -0.91 -21.72 -6.39
CA CYS A 94 -1.37 -20.61 -7.21
C CYS A 94 -1.94 -21.15 -8.53
N GLN A 95 -3.25 -21.39 -8.60
CA GLN A 95 -3.90 -21.95 -9.79
C GLN A 95 -3.89 -21.00 -11.00
N GLN A 96 -4.15 -19.71 -10.79
CA GLN A 96 -4.21 -18.73 -11.87
C GLN A 96 -3.85 -17.33 -11.36
N ARG A 97 -3.07 -16.59 -12.15
CA ARG A 97 -2.84 -15.14 -11.95
C ARG A 97 -3.54 -14.39 -13.08
N ARG A 98 -4.56 -13.59 -12.74
CA ARG A 98 -5.22 -12.69 -13.70
C ARG A 98 -4.69 -11.27 -13.51
N ALA A 99 -4.10 -10.71 -14.56
CA ALA A 99 -3.81 -9.28 -14.59
C ALA A 99 -5.13 -8.52 -14.58
N LYS A 100 -5.18 -7.38 -13.87
CA LYS A 100 -6.34 -6.49 -13.96
C LYS A 100 -6.33 -5.84 -15.34
N SER A 101 -7.49 -5.76 -15.98
CA SER A 101 -7.67 -4.96 -17.20
C SER A 101 -7.21 -3.53 -16.91
N LEU A 102 -6.17 -3.09 -17.61
CA LEU A 102 -5.76 -1.69 -17.62
C LEU A 102 -6.87 -0.90 -18.30
N SER A 103 -7.28 0.21 -17.69
CA SER A 103 -8.12 1.17 -18.38
C SER A 103 -7.39 1.71 -19.62
N SER A 104 -8.14 2.11 -20.64
CA SER A 104 -7.61 2.57 -21.95
C SER A 104 -6.68 3.78 -21.87
N VAL A 105 -6.61 4.46 -20.72
CA VAL A 105 -5.79 5.66 -20.51
C VAL A 105 -4.86 5.47 -19.31
N ASP A 106 -3.62 5.91 -19.51
CA ASP A 106 -2.52 5.87 -18.55
C ASP A 106 -2.37 7.23 -17.83
N LEU A 107 -2.90 7.35 -16.61
CA LEU A 107 -2.81 8.58 -15.83
C LEU A 107 -1.37 8.93 -15.40
N SER A 108 -0.37 8.05 -15.53
CA SER A 108 1.03 8.46 -15.28
C SER A 108 1.56 9.39 -16.36
N LYS A 109 0.96 9.38 -17.55
CA LYS A 109 1.36 10.22 -18.68
C LYS A 109 0.51 11.48 -18.81
N ALA A 110 -0.55 11.60 -18.01
CA ALA A 110 -1.44 12.74 -18.05
C ALA A 110 -0.75 13.99 -17.47
N LYS A 111 -0.76 15.10 -18.21
CA LYS A 111 -0.23 16.39 -17.73
C LYS A 111 -1.08 17.01 -16.63
N ARG A 112 -2.38 16.72 -16.64
CA ARG A 112 -3.38 17.24 -15.70
C ARG A 112 -4.37 16.12 -15.40
N VAL A 113 -4.73 15.98 -14.13
CA VAL A 113 -5.66 14.96 -13.67
C VAL A 113 -6.72 15.60 -12.78
N ILE A 114 -8.00 15.32 -13.05
CA ILE A 114 -9.11 15.70 -12.19
C ILE A 114 -9.53 14.48 -11.38
N GLY A 115 -9.34 14.55 -10.06
CA GLY A 115 -9.70 13.48 -9.14
C GLY A 115 -11.14 13.59 -8.65
N VAL A 116 -11.95 12.57 -8.87
CA VAL A 116 -13.31 12.44 -8.35
C VAL A 116 -13.40 11.40 -7.24
N GLY A 117 -14.23 11.67 -6.23
CA GLY A 117 -14.37 10.80 -5.08
C GLY A 117 -15.78 10.70 -4.52
N ARG A 118 -15.88 10.06 -3.35
CA ARG A 118 -17.16 9.81 -2.66
C ARG A 118 -17.99 11.07 -2.40
N GLY A 119 -17.41 12.26 -2.52
CA GLY A 119 -18.13 13.54 -2.37
C GLY A 119 -19.14 13.84 -3.48
N LEU A 120 -19.12 13.11 -4.60
CA LEU A 120 -20.19 13.22 -5.61
C LEU A 120 -21.43 12.45 -5.17
N ALA A 121 -22.59 13.12 -5.24
CA ALA A 121 -23.85 12.58 -4.77
C ALA A 121 -24.63 11.87 -5.91
N ALA A 122 -24.54 12.38 -7.13
CA ALA A 122 -25.31 11.88 -8.27
C ALA A 122 -24.45 11.66 -9.52
N GLN A 123 -24.90 10.75 -10.40
CA GLN A 123 -24.17 10.40 -11.63
C GLN A 123 -24.12 11.59 -12.60
N SER A 124 -25.15 12.44 -12.57
CA SER A 124 -25.22 13.70 -13.32
C SER A 124 -24.07 14.66 -13.01
N ASP A 125 -23.48 14.56 -11.82
CA ASP A 125 -22.36 15.43 -11.42
C ASP A 125 -21.08 15.09 -12.21
N LEU A 126 -20.99 13.86 -12.74
CA LEU A 126 -19.86 13.45 -13.59
C LEU A 126 -19.84 14.17 -14.92
N ASP A 127 -21.00 14.50 -15.49
CA ASP A 127 -21.06 15.21 -16.77
C ASP A 127 -20.42 16.60 -16.66
N MET A 128 -20.59 17.26 -15.52
CA MET A 128 -19.91 18.51 -15.20
C MET A 128 -18.39 18.32 -15.12
N VAL A 129 -17.93 17.25 -14.46
CA VAL A 129 -16.51 16.92 -14.32
C VAL A 129 -15.88 16.60 -15.68
N HIS A 130 -16.60 15.88 -16.55
CA HIS A 130 -16.13 15.60 -17.91
C HIS A 130 -16.04 16.86 -18.77
N LYS A 131 -17.03 17.77 -18.69
CA LYS A 131 -16.96 19.07 -19.39
C LYS A 131 -15.75 19.87 -18.93
N LEU A 132 -15.48 19.92 -17.63
CA LEU A 132 -14.32 20.59 -17.06
C LEU A 132 -13.01 19.94 -17.54
N ALA A 133 -12.95 18.61 -17.57
CA ALA A 133 -11.80 17.86 -18.06
C ALA A 133 -11.48 18.18 -19.52
N THR A 134 -12.50 18.25 -20.39
CA THR A 134 -12.34 18.61 -21.81
C THR A 134 -11.78 20.02 -21.98
N VAL A 135 -12.30 21.00 -21.24
CA VAL A 135 -11.82 22.40 -21.32
C VAL A 135 -10.36 22.50 -20.85
N LEU A 136 -9.98 21.75 -19.82
CA LEU A 136 -8.64 21.78 -19.26
C LEU A 136 -7.64 20.85 -19.96
N GLY A 137 -8.10 20.02 -20.90
CA GLY A 137 -7.30 18.95 -21.52
C GLY A 137 -6.72 18.00 -20.46
N ALA A 138 -7.54 17.64 -19.47
CA ALA A 138 -7.15 16.82 -18.33
C ALA A 138 -7.82 15.45 -18.37
N GLU A 139 -7.18 14.46 -17.77
CA GLU A 139 -7.76 13.12 -17.63
C GLU A 139 -8.53 12.99 -16.31
N VAL A 140 -9.60 12.18 -16.28
CA VAL A 140 -10.44 12.02 -15.09
C VAL A 140 -10.06 10.75 -14.33
N GLY A 141 -9.59 10.92 -13.09
CA GLY A 141 -9.25 9.84 -12.17
C GLY A 141 -10.29 9.67 -11.06
N CYS A 142 -10.53 8.47 -10.54
CA CYS A 142 -11.41 8.25 -9.38
C CYS A 142 -10.76 7.54 -8.18
N SER A 143 -11.28 7.87 -6.99
CA SER A 143 -10.97 7.15 -5.75
C SER A 143 -11.70 5.80 -5.64
N ARG A 144 -11.17 4.89 -4.82
CA ARG A 144 -11.66 3.50 -4.65
C ARG A 144 -13.18 3.35 -4.36
N PRO A 145 -13.84 4.20 -3.54
CA PRO A 145 -15.26 4.07 -3.26
C PRO A 145 -16.12 4.18 -4.52
N LEU A 146 -15.84 5.15 -5.41
CA LEU A 146 -16.59 5.35 -6.65
C LEU A 146 -16.47 4.15 -7.59
N ARG A 147 -15.29 3.51 -7.67
CA ARG A 147 -15.07 2.32 -8.50
C ARG A 147 -15.93 1.11 -8.08
N LYS A 148 -16.31 1.03 -6.80
CA LYS A 148 -17.00 -0.15 -6.22
C LYS A 148 -18.51 0.01 -6.13
N VAL A 149 -19.07 1.17 -6.45
CA VAL A 149 -20.52 1.36 -6.36
C VAL A 149 -21.18 0.50 -7.44
N LYS A 150 -21.97 -0.49 -7.01
CA LYS A 150 -22.73 -1.43 -7.86
C LYS A 150 -23.88 -0.77 -8.64
N THR A 151 -23.96 0.56 -8.67
CA THR A 151 -25.05 1.34 -9.30
C THR A 151 -24.80 1.63 -10.78
N GLY A 152 -23.90 0.93 -11.48
CA GLY A 152 -23.77 1.08 -12.93
C GLY A 152 -23.13 2.39 -13.40
N TRP A 153 -22.39 3.09 -12.52
CA TRP A 153 -21.54 4.19 -12.95
C TRP A 153 -20.46 3.57 -13.81
N ASN A 154 -20.52 3.78 -15.13
CA ASN A 154 -19.65 3.14 -16.12
C ASN A 154 -18.18 3.39 -15.77
N ALA A 155 -17.58 2.46 -15.01
CA ALA A 155 -16.17 2.50 -14.60
C ALA A 155 -15.22 2.40 -15.80
N SER A 156 -15.75 2.13 -17.00
CA SER A 156 -15.03 2.25 -18.27
C SER A 156 -14.74 3.70 -18.67
N VAL A 157 -15.52 4.67 -18.15
CA VAL A 157 -15.43 6.10 -18.49
C VAL A 157 -14.60 6.89 -17.47
N ILE A 158 -14.42 6.37 -16.25
CA ILE A 158 -13.68 7.05 -15.18
C ILE A 158 -12.49 6.19 -14.77
N LEU A 159 -11.29 6.72 -15.03
CA LEU A 159 -10.06 5.97 -14.92
C LEU A 159 -9.72 5.79 -13.44
N ALA A 160 -9.43 4.56 -13.03
CA ALA A 160 -8.96 4.27 -11.69
C ALA A 160 -7.47 3.97 -11.77
N TYR A 161 -6.63 4.95 -11.40
CA TYR A 161 -5.20 4.67 -11.34
C TYR A 161 -4.89 3.73 -10.18
N PRO A 162 -4.16 2.62 -10.40
CA PRO A 162 -3.78 1.71 -9.34
C PRO A 162 -2.71 2.30 -8.40
N ALA A 163 -2.13 3.48 -8.71
CA ALA A 163 -1.04 4.09 -7.93
C ALA A 163 -1.48 5.13 -6.88
N PHE A 164 -2.72 5.63 -6.91
CA PHE A 164 -3.29 6.44 -5.81
C PHE A 164 -3.89 5.50 -4.76
N CYS A 165 -3.06 4.65 -4.16
CA CYS A 165 -3.51 3.46 -3.46
C CYS A 165 -2.52 2.89 -2.49
#